data_AF-A0A2D1ISP1-F1
#
_entry.id   AF-A0A2D1ISP1-F1
#
_cell.length_a   1.000
_cell.length_b   1.000
_cell.length_c   1.000
_cell.angle_alpha   90.00
_cell.angle_beta   90.00
_cell.angle_gamma   90.00
#
_symmetry.space_group_name_H-M   'P 1'
#
loop_
_entity.id
_entity.type
_entity.pdbx_description
1 polymer ?
#
loop_
_entity_poly.entity_id
_entity_poly.type
_entity_poly.pdbx_seq_one_letter_code
_entity_poly.pdbx_strand_id
1 'polypeptide(L)'
;MPNTEPNDMTADDKKKMPFLKGNTPLAIGAAILVLSSGLLGYSVGHRQGLTVVGFEADAEQLVEVVQKQKASLETLNKTLNTATQERDLAVSNANDLYLAMNKARDEHTQAENLATLYREVLRQRGGMPLSIQHLAVKPLPENAFEYQLDLIQVSPSKGRASGSVELRLIRGTEILVVPLADKNFNFENYERLTGRWTMPKGFVPEFMEVRLTGTSKPVTRRFSWSKGEAIENQSAFLSEIPQTEANAN
;
A
#
# COMPACT_ATOMS: atom_id res chain seq x y z
N MET A 1 -22.99 68.59 1.00
CA MET A 1 -23.08 68.84 2.46
C MET A 1 -22.49 67.62 3.17
N PRO A 2 -21.58 67.78 4.14
CA PRO A 2 -20.50 68.76 4.33
C PRO A 2 -19.13 68.08 4.01
N ASN A 3 -18.06 68.68 3.49
CA ASN A 3 -17.40 69.97 3.65
C ASN A 3 -16.96 70.30 5.08
N THR A 4 -15.69 70.02 5.41
CA THR A 4 -14.89 70.86 6.30
C THR A 4 -13.41 70.70 5.93
N GLU A 5 -12.94 71.57 5.03
CA GLU A 5 -11.55 72.03 4.93
C GLU A 5 -11.20 72.86 6.20
N PRO A 6 -10.10 73.63 6.25
CA PRO A 6 -8.70 73.41 5.85
C PRO A 6 -7.78 73.68 7.06
N ASN A 7 -6.46 73.51 6.93
CA ASN A 7 -5.60 74.61 7.38
C ASN A 7 -4.24 74.54 6.71
N ASP A 8 -4.00 75.53 5.87
CA ASP A 8 -2.73 75.82 5.22
C ASP A 8 -2.48 77.30 5.50
N MET A 9 -1.57 77.63 6.43
CA MET A 9 -0.97 78.95 6.74
C MET A 9 0.23 78.62 7.65
N THR A 10 1.47 79.07 7.47
CA THR A 10 2.01 80.27 6.83
C THR A 10 3.53 80.10 6.72
N ALA A 11 4.12 80.68 5.68
CA ALA A 11 5.56 80.87 5.51
C ALA A 11 6.16 81.77 6.61
N ASP A 12 7.43 81.55 6.98
CA ASP A 12 8.50 82.54 6.72
C ASP A 12 9.93 81.97 6.94
N ASP A 13 10.84 82.59 6.22
CA ASP A 13 12.24 82.30 5.93
C ASP A 13 13.20 82.07 7.12
N LYS A 14 14.15 81.15 6.91
CA LYS A 14 15.59 81.41 7.18
C LYS A 14 16.50 80.41 6.48
N LYS A 15 16.93 80.81 5.29
CA LYS A 15 18.15 80.35 4.61
C LYS A 15 19.37 80.35 5.56
N LYS A 16 19.93 79.17 5.86
CA LYS A 16 21.38 78.95 5.98
C LYS A 16 21.75 77.55 5.48
N MET A 17 22.64 77.55 4.48
CA MET A 17 23.27 76.40 3.83
C MET A 17 24.21 75.62 4.80
N PRO A 18 24.71 74.44 4.39
CA PRO A 18 24.85 73.26 5.23
C PRO A 18 26.21 73.17 5.95
N PHE A 19 26.20 72.83 7.25
CA PHE A 19 27.40 72.57 8.05
C PHE A 19 27.78 71.07 8.10
N LEU A 20 27.40 70.28 7.10
CA LEU A 20 27.65 68.83 7.04
C LEU A 20 28.79 68.43 6.08
N LYS A 21 29.72 69.35 5.81
CA LYS A 21 30.98 69.07 5.11
C LYS A 21 32.15 69.56 5.95
N GLY A 22 32.72 68.68 6.76
CA GLY A 22 33.92 68.97 7.53
C GLY A 22 34.62 67.71 8.06
N ASN A 23 33.90 66.85 8.81
CA ASN A 23 34.56 65.81 9.63
C ASN A 23 33.99 64.38 9.45
N THR A 24 33.47 64.03 8.27
CA THR A 24 33.06 62.64 7.97
C THR A 24 34.16 61.58 8.18
N PRO A 25 35.44 61.78 7.82
CA PRO A 25 36.48 60.78 8.11
C PRO A 25 36.79 60.66 9.61
N LEU A 26 36.61 61.74 10.39
CA LEU A 26 36.83 61.74 11.83
C LEU A 26 35.73 60.96 12.57
N ALA A 27 34.48 61.11 12.14
CA ALA A 27 33.35 60.38 12.70
C ALA A 27 33.45 58.86 12.40
N ILE A 28 33.89 58.50 11.19
CA ILE A 28 34.16 57.11 10.80
C ILE A 28 35.34 56.55 11.60
N GLY A 29 36.42 57.33 11.76
CA GLY A 29 37.57 56.94 12.59
C GLY A 29 37.21 56.71 14.05
N ALA A 30 36.36 57.58 14.63
CA ALA A 30 35.88 57.42 16.01
C ALA A 30 34.98 56.18 16.15
N ALA A 31 34.10 55.91 15.18
CA ALA A 31 33.26 54.70 15.19
C ALA A 31 34.09 53.42 15.09
N ILE A 32 35.12 53.39 14.24
CA ILE A 32 36.05 52.26 14.12
C ILE A 32 36.85 52.09 15.42
N LEU A 33 37.30 53.18 16.04
CA LEU A 33 38.03 53.11 17.31
C LEU A 33 37.17 52.61 18.46
N VAL A 34 35.91 53.03 18.55
CA VAL A 34 34.98 52.55 19.59
C VAL A 34 34.61 51.08 19.37
N LEU A 35 34.40 50.65 18.12
CA LEU A 35 34.13 49.24 17.80
C LEU A 35 35.35 48.34 18.03
N SER A 36 36.54 48.79 17.63
CA SER A 36 37.79 48.03 17.83
C SER A 36 38.21 47.98 19.29
N SER A 37 38.07 49.08 20.05
CA SER A 37 38.32 49.08 21.50
C SER A 37 37.27 48.30 22.29
N GLY A 38 36.01 48.28 21.85
CA GLY A 38 34.97 47.41 22.41
C GLY A 38 35.24 45.93 22.19
N LEU A 39 35.64 45.52 20.99
CA LEU A 39 35.98 44.12 20.68
C LEU A 39 37.27 43.66 21.37
N LEU A 40 38.30 44.50 21.40
CA LEU A 40 39.55 44.20 22.12
C LEU A 40 39.34 44.20 23.63
N GLY A 41 38.60 45.18 24.17
CA GLY A 41 38.23 45.25 25.58
C GLY A 41 37.36 44.08 26.03
N TYR A 42 36.41 43.63 25.19
CA TYR A 42 35.65 42.40 25.43
C TYR A 42 36.55 41.17 25.36
N SER A 43 37.46 41.05 24.37
CA SER A 43 38.33 39.87 24.26
C SER A 43 39.35 39.75 25.39
N VAL A 44 39.94 40.87 25.84
CA VAL A 44 40.96 40.92 26.90
C VAL A 44 40.30 40.88 28.27
N GLY A 45 39.18 41.60 28.46
CA GLY A 45 38.39 41.57 29.70
C GLY A 45 37.69 40.23 29.91
N HIS A 46 37.23 39.57 28.85
CA HIS A 46 36.69 38.20 28.92
C HIS A 46 37.82 37.20 29.21
N ARG A 47 39.00 37.32 28.59
CA ARG A 47 40.14 36.44 28.89
C ARG A 47 40.74 36.63 30.29
N GLN A 48 40.84 37.87 30.79
CA GLN A 48 41.36 38.15 32.14
C GLN A 48 40.29 37.93 33.24
N GLY A 49 39.01 38.13 32.91
CA GLY A 49 37.89 37.77 33.78
C GLY A 49 37.75 36.26 33.98
N LEU A 50 38.06 35.45 32.96
CA LEU A 50 38.05 33.99 33.02
C LEU A 50 39.25 33.39 33.79
N THR A 51 40.33 34.15 34.02
CA THR A 51 41.49 33.65 34.79
C THR A 51 41.33 33.74 36.30
N VAL A 52 40.28 34.40 36.83
CA VAL A 52 40.10 34.61 38.29
C VAL A 52 38.83 33.92 38.83
N VAL A 53 38.04 33.27 37.98
CA VAL A 53 36.86 32.50 38.41
C VAL A 53 36.88 31.09 37.81
N GLY A 54 37.41 30.14 38.60
CA GLY A 54 36.89 28.76 38.66
C GLY A 54 37.02 27.82 37.45
N PHE A 55 38.02 27.98 36.57
CA PHE A 55 38.20 27.16 35.37
C PHE A 55 38.98 25.84 35.56
N GLU A 56 38.60 25.03 36.54
CA GLU A 56 38.95 23.59 36.52
C GLU A 56 37.71 22.67 36.39
N ALA A 57 36.49 23.19 36.57
CA ALA A 57 35.25 22.39 36.42
C ALA A 57 34.54 22.55 35.05
N ASP A 58 34.74 23.66 34.33
CA ASP A 58 33.94 24.01 33.13
C ASP A 58 34.62 23.64 31.79
N ALA A 59 35.94 23.39 31.80
CA ALA A 59 36.65 22.90 30.62
C ALA A 59 36.39 21.40 30.35
N GLU A 60 36.26 20.58 31.39
CA GLU A 60 35.85 19.17 31.27
C GLU A 60 34.39 19.06 30.78
N GLN A 61 33.50 19.89 31.33
CA GLN A 61 32.08 19.92 30.94
C GLN A 61 31.88 20.39 29.50
N LEU A 62 32.68 21.35 29.02
CA LEU A 62 32.65 21.77 27.61
C LEU A 62 33.20 20.69 26.67
N VAL A 63 34.25 19.96 27.08
CA VAL A 63 34.76 18.79 26.32
C VAL A 63 33.72 17.68 26.27
N GLU A 64 33.00 17.41 27.37
CA GLU A 64 31.92 16.44 27.42
C GLU A 64 30.75 16.84 26.50
N VAL A 65 30.33 18.11 26.50
CA VAL A 65 29.29 18.62 25.60
C VAL A 65 29.72 18.53 24.14
N VAL A 66 30.97 18.89 23.80
CA VAL A 66 31.51 18.78 22.43
C VAL A 66 31.62 17.32 22.00
N GLN A 67 32.03 16.40 22.89
CA GLN A 67 32.07 14.97 22.60
C GLN A 67 30.65 14.41 22.38
N LYS A 68 29.69 14.81 23.21
CA LYS A 68 28.28 14.44 23.07
C LYS A 68 27.68 14.98 21.77
N GLN A 69 28.00 16.21 21.40
CA GLN A 69 27.60 16.80 20.12
C GLN A 69 28.25 16.08 18.93
N LYS A 70 29.53 15.72 19.01
CA LYS A 70 30.21 14.92 17.98
C LYS A 70 29.58 13.54 17.81
N ALA A 71 29.31 12.82 18.91
CA ALA A 71 28.62 11.54 18.87
C ALA A 71 27.19 11.66 18.34
N SER A 72 26.47 12.73 18.72
CA SER A 72 25.14 13.03 18.19
C SER A 72 25.17 13.37 16.69
N LEU A 73 26.19 14.06 16.20
CA LEU A 73 26.35 14.36 14.77
C LEU A 73 26.73 13.11 13.97
N GLU A 74 27.59 12.26 14.52
CA GLU A 74 27.96 10.99 13.90
C GLU A 74 26.76 10.04 13.78
N THR A 75 25.97 9.91 14.86
CA THR A 75 24.74 9.12 14.86
C THR A 75 23.67 9.71 13.94
N LEU A 76 23.53 11.04 13.88
CA LEU A 76 22.60 11.69 12.96
C LEU A 76 23.01 11.49 11.50
N ASN A 77 24.30 11.64 11.17
CA ASN A 77 24.82 11.39 9.83
C ASN A 77 24.60 9.92 9.42
N LYS A 78 24.87 8.98 10.33
CA LYS A 78 24.57 7.55 10.11
C LYS A 78 23.08 7.31 9.84
N THR A 79 22.21 7.86 10.67
CA THR A 79 20.75 7.74 10.51
C THR A 79 20.27 8.36 9.20
N LEU A 80 20.81 9.52 8.81
CA LEU A 80 20.46 10.19 7.56
C LEU A 80 20.90 9.38 6.33
N ASN A 81 22.10 8.81 6.37
CA ASN A 81 22.59 7.94 5.31
C ASN A 81 21.74 6.66 5.21
N THR A 82 21.38 6.04 6.34
CA THR A 82 20.45 4.91 6.36
C THR A 82 19.09 5.28 5.78
N ALA A 83 18.49 6.39 6.23
CA ALA A 83 17.19 6.85 5.73
C ALA A 83 17.22 7.17 4.21
N THR A 84 18.34 7.73 3.72
CA THR A 84 18.52 7.99 2.28
C THR A 84 18.59 6.69 1.50
N GLN A 85 19.34 5.70 1.99
CA GLN A 85 19.42 4.38 1.36
C GLN A 85 18.06 3.65 1.37
N GLU A 86 17.32 3.69 2.48
CA GLU A 86 15.99 3.10 2.58
C GLU A 86 15.00 3.76 1.61
N ARG A 87 15.04 5.09 1.50
CA ARG A 87 14.25 5.84 0.53
C ARG A 87 14.60 5.44 -0.90
N ASP A 88 15.88 5.38 -1.23
CA ASP A 88 16.33 5.06 -2.59
C ASP A 88 15.93 3.62 -2.96
N LEU A 89 16.03 2.68 -2.03
CA LEU A 89 15.54 1.30 -2.19
C LEU A 89 14.01 1.26 -2.36
N ALA A 90 13.26 2.02 -1.57
CA ALA A 90 11.80 2.10 -1.69
C ALA A 90 11.37 2.68 -3.05
N VAL A 91 12.07 3.71 -3.54
CA VAL A 91 11.82 4.30 -4.87
C VAL A 91 12.15 3.30 -5.97
N SER A 92 13.26 2.57 -5.87
CA SER A 92 13.62 1.52 -6.82
C SER A 92 12.55 0.42 -6.85
N ASN A 93 12.16 -0.11 -5.68
CA ASN A 93 11.14 -1.15 -5.58
C ASN A 93 9.78 -0.70 -6.13
N ALA A 94 9.41 0.57 -5.91
CA ALA A 94 8.18 1.13 -6.46
C ALA A 94 8.23 1.20 -7.99
N ASN A 95 9.37 1.58 -8.56
CA ASN A 95 9.59 1.57 -10.01
C ASN A 95 9.53 0.16 -10.59
N ASP A 96 10.20 -0.81 -9.96
CA ASP A 96 10.19 -2.20 -10.39
C ASP A 96 8.77 -2.78 -10.33
N LEU A 97 8.02 -2.50 -9.26
CA LEU A 97 6.63 -2.89 -9.14
C LEU A 97 5.76 -2.25 -10.23
N TYR A 98 5.97 -0.97 -10.54
CA TYR A 98 5.25 -0.27 -11.60
C TYR A 98 5.54 -0.88 -12.98
N LEU A 99 6.80 -1.18 -13.29
CA LEU A 99 7.19 -1.83 -14.53
C LEU A 99 6.62 -3.25 -14.62
N ALA A 100 6.68 -4.03 -13.54
CA ALA A 100 6.09 -5.37 -13.48
C ALA A 100 4.56 -5.33 -13.65
N MET A 101 3.89 -4.36 -13.03
CA MET A 101 2.45 -4.16 -13.17
C MET A 101 2.07 -3.83 -14.63
N ASN A 102 2.80 -2.92 -15.27
CA ASN A 102 2.55 -2.57 -16.67
C ASN A 102 2.75 -3.77 -17.59
N LYS A 103 3.84 -4.51 -17.40
CA LYS A 103 4.10 -5.74 -18.16
C LYS A 103 2.98 -6.77 -17.98
N ALA A 104 2.57 -7.02 -16.73
CA ALA A 104 1.49 -7.97 -16.43
C ALA A 104 0.15 -7.52 -17.06
N ARG A 105 -0.13 -6.21 -17.05
CA ARG A 105 -1.31 -5.64 -17.71
C ARG A 105 -1.27 -5.87 -19.22
N ASP A 106 -0.13 -5.60 -19.86
CA ASP A 106 0.02 -5.74 -21.31
C ASP A 106 -0.08 -7.23 -21.73
N GLU A 107 0.53 -8.15 -20.97
CA GLU A 107 0.38 -9.60 -21.16
C GLU A 107 -1.07 -10.06 -20.97
N HIS A 108 -1.77 -9.54 -19.96
CA HIS A 108 -3.19 -9.82 -19.74
C HIS A 108 -4.05 -9.35 -20.92
N THR A 109 -3.84 -8.12 -21.41
CA THR A 109 -4.55 -7.61 -22.60
C THR A 109 -4.28 -8.48 -23.84
N GLN A 110 -3.04 -8.91 -24.04
CA GLN A 110 -2.70 -9.80 -25.14
C GLN A 110 -3.42 -11.17 -25.02
N ALA A 111 -3.42 -11.76 -23.83
CA ALA A 111 -4.11 -13.03 -23.56
C ALA A 111 -5.62 -12.93 -23.80
N GLU A 112 -6.28 -11.86 -23.34
CA GLU A 112 -7.72 -11.62 -23.55
C GLU A 112 -8.07 -11.45 -25.03
N ASN A 113 -7.22 -10.74 -25.78
CA ASN A 113 -7.40 -10.57 -27.22
C ASN A 113 -7.33 -11.93 -27.95
N LEU A 114 -6.32 -12.75 -27.63
CA LEU A 114 -6.19 -14.10 -28.19
C LEU A 114 -7.37 -14.99 -27.79
N ALA A 115 -7.79 -14.96 -26.52
CA ALA A 115 -8.94 -15.71 -26.05
C ALA A 115 -10.23 -15.32 -26.79
N THR A 116 -10.41 -14.03 -27.06
CA THR A 116 -11.56 -13.52 -27.85
C THR A 116 -11.55 -14.04 -29.28
N LEU A 117 -10.40 -14.00 -29.96
CA LEU A 117 -10.24 -14.55 -31.31
C LEU A 117 -10.51 -16.06 -31.32
N TYR A 118 -9.93 -16.82 -30.39
CA TYR A 118 -10.17 -18.26 -30.30
C TYR A 118 -11.64 -18.59 -30.05
N ARG A 119 -12.32 -17.84 -29.17
CA ARG A 119 -13.76 -18.01 -28.94
C ARG A 119 -14.58 -17.76 -30.20
N GLU A 120 -14.22 -16.76 -31.00
CA GLU A 120 -14.92 -16.50 -32.27
C GLU A 120 -14.71 -17.64 -33.28
N VAL A 121 -13.50 -18.16 -33.40
CA VAL A 121 -13.22 -19.34 -34.24
C VAL A 121 -14.00 -20.56 -33.74
N LEU A 122 -14.04 -20.80 -32.42
CA LEU A 122 -14.82 -21.89 -31.84
C LEU A 122 -16.32 -21.71 -32.12
N ARG A 123 -16.84 -20.49 -32.02
CA ARG A 123 -18.24 -20.16 -32.29
C ARG A 123 -18.64 -20.52 -33.72
N GLN A 124 -17.79 -20.21 -34.70
CA GLN A 124 -17.98 -20.57 -36.10
C GLN A 124 -17.95 -22.09 -36.33
N ARG A 125 -17.27 -22.84 -35.46
CA ARG A 125 -17.15 -24.32 -35.51
C ARG A 125 -18.20 -25.05 -34.66
N GLY A 126 -19.28 -24.38 -34.27
CA GLY A 126 -20.36 -24.99 -33.48
C GLY A 126 -20.20 -24.83 -31.97
N GLY A 127 -19.20 -24.08 -31.51
CA GLY A 127 -19.03 -23.67 -30.13
C GLY A 127 -18.50 -24.77 -29.20
N MET A 128 -18.63 -24.51 -27.90
CA MET A 128 -18.30 -25.42 -26.82
C MET A 128 -19.49 -25.46 -25.85
N PRO A 129 -20.07 -26.64 -25.55
CA PRO A 129 -21.14 -26.73 -24.58
C PRO A 129 -20.65 -26.36 -23.18
N LEU A 130 -21.59 -26.03 -22.29
CA LEU A 130 -21.30 -25.83 -20.87
C LEU A 130 -20.47 -27.00 -20.34
N SER A 131 -19.34 -26.70 -19.73
CA SER A 131 -18.44 -27.70 -19.17
C SER A 131 -17.68 -27.16 -17.97
N ILE A 132 -17.17 -28.09 -17.17
CA ILE A 132 -16.28 -27.82 -16.04
C ILE A 132 -14.87 -27.84 -16.59
N GLN A 133 -14.23 -26.67 -16.61
CA GLN A 133 -12.85 -26.54 -17.10
C GLN A 133 -11.87 -26.97 -16.02
N HIS A 134 -12.06 -26.49 -14.79
CA HIS A 134 -11.14 -26.71 -13.69
C HIS A 134 -11.88 -26.75 -12.36
N LEU A 135 -11.32 -27.54 -11.44
CA LEU A 135 -11.75 -27.63 -10.06
C LEU A 135 -10.51 -27.77 -9.18
N ALA A 136 -10.31 -26.81 -8.29
CA ALA A 136 -9.28 -26.86 -7.26
C ALA A 136 -9.92 -26.82 -5.87
N VAL A 137 -9.30 -27.52 -4.94
CA VAL A 137 -9.62 -27.45 -3.52
C VAL A 137 -8.34 -27.20 -2.76
N LYS A 138 -8.33 -26.08 -2.04
CA LYS A 138 -7.21 -25.65 -1.22
C LYS A 138 -7.54 -25.88 0.26
N PRO A 139 -6.73 -26.66 0.99
CA PRO A 139 -6.90 -26.79 2.43
C PRO A 139 -6.57 -25.47 3.13
N LEU A 140 -7.37 -25.14 4.14
CA LEU A 140 -7.19 -24.04 5.07
C LEU A 140 -6.99 -24.60 6.49
N PRO A 141 -6.49 -23.80 7.45
CA PRO A 141 -6.47 -24.18 8.85
C PRO A 141 -7.84 -24.63 9.38
N GLU A 142 -7.84 -25.34 10.51
CA GLU A 142 -9.07 -25.75 11.20
C GLU A 142 -10.01 -26.64 10.37
N ASN A 143 -9.47 -27.44 9.44
CA ASN A 143 -10.25 -28.36 8.61
C ASN A 143 -11.27 -27.64 7.70
N ALA A 144 -10.96 -26.38 7.35
CA ALA A 144 -11.66 -25.61 6.34
C ALA A 144 -11.02 -25.82 4.96
N PHE A 145 -11.79 -25.55 3.91
CA PHE A 145 -11.35 -25.70 2.53
C PHE A 145 -11.92 -24.56 1.69
N GLU A 146 -11.15 -24.12 0.70
CA GLU A 146 -11.58 -23.17 -0.33
C GLU A 146 -11.66 -23.90 -1.68
N TYR A 147 -12.78 -23.78 -2.39
CA TYR A 147 -12.91 -24.32 -3.74
C TYR A 147 -12.78 -23.22 -4.78
N GLN A 148 -12.24 -23.59 -5.93
CA GLN A 148 -12.27 -22.81 -7.16
C GLN A 148 -12.83 -23.70 -8.27
N LEU A 149 -14.02 -23.35 -8.77
CA LEU A 149 -14.69 -24.04 -9.85
C LEU A 149 -14.77 -23.11 -11.07
N ASP A 150 -14.20 -23.56 -12.17
CA ASP A 150 -14.16 -22.83 -13.43
C ASP A 150 -15.14 -23.43 -14.43
N LEU A 151 -16.12 -22.62 -14.82
CA LEU A 151 -17.14 -22.97 -15.78
C LEU A 151 -16.85 -22.28 -17.12
N ILE A 152 -17.01 -23.01 -18.22
CA ILE A 152 -16.83 -22.46 -19.55
C ILE A 152 -17.94 -22.90 -20.49
N GLN A 153 -18.34 -21.99 -21.36
CA GLN A 153 -19.22 -22.22 -22.49
C GLN A 153 -18.79 -21.31 -23.64
N VAL A 154 -18.93 -21.77 -24.88
CA VAL A 154 -18.85 -20.91 -26.06
C VAL A 154 -20.08 -21.18 -26.91
N SER A 155 -21.11 -20.33 -26.81
CA SER A 155 -22.33 -20.52 -27.58
C SER A 155 -22.19 -20.00 -29.02
N PRO A 156 -22.58 -20.78 -30.06
CA PRO A 156 -22.70 -20.33 -31.45
C PRO A 156 -23.49 -19.04 -31.60
N SER A 157 -24.57 -18.88 -30.82
CA SER A 157 -25.49 -17.74 -30.89
C SER A 157 -25.18 -16.63 -29.88
N LYS A 158 -24.04 -16.70 -29.17
CA LYS A 158 -23.72 -15.82 -28.02
C LYS A 158 -24.76 -15.88 -26.90
N GLY A 159 -25.51 -16.99 -26.82
CA GLY A 159 -26.43 -17.24 -25.71
C GLY A 159 -25.66 -17.45 -24.39
N ARG A 160 -26.25 -16.99 -23.29
CA ARG A 160 -25.71 -17.16 -21.94
C ARG A 160 -25.96 -18.56 -21.43
N ALA A 161 -25.01 -19.10 -20.68
CA ALA A 161 -25.20 -20.26 -19.82
C ALA A 161 -25.91 -19.79 -18.54
N SER A 162 -26.99 -20.46 -18.15
CA SER A 162 -27.65 -20.22 -16.87
C SER A 162 -28.10 -21.51 -16.21
N GLY A 163 -28.00 -21.56 -14.89
CA GLY A 163 -28.32 -22.75 -14.12
C GLY A 163 -27.84 -22.68 -12.68
N SER A 164 -27.69 -23.85 -12.07
CA SER A 164 -27.16 -24.04 -10.73
C SER A 164 -26.08 -25.12 -10.67
N VAL A 165 -25.19 -24.96 -9.71
CA VAL A 165 -24.11 -25.87 -9.35
C VAL A 165 -24.44 -26.56 -8.03
N GLU A 166 -24.11 -27.83 -7.96
CA GLU A 166 -24.07 -28.58 -6.71
C GLU A 166 -22.72 -29.29 -6.59
N LEU A 167 -22.05 -29.09 -5.45
CA LEU A 167 -20.81 -29.77 -5.08
C LEU A 167 -21.11 -30.85 -4.04
N ARG A 168 -20.71 -32.08 -4.33
CA ARG A 168 -20.93 -33.25 -3.46
C ARG A 168 -19.62 -33.91 -3.12
N LEU A 169 -19.41 -34.16 -1.84
CA LEU A 169 -18.32 -34.97 -1.32
C LEU A 169 -18.85 -36.37 -1.03
N ILE A 170 -18.17 -37.39 -1.53
CA ILE A 170 -18.65 -38.78 -1.52
C ILE A 170 -17.63 -39.64 -0.78
N ARG A 171 -18.13 -40.47 0.13
CA ARG A 171 -17.39 -41.53 0.81
C ARG A 171 -18.25 -42.79 0.84
N GLY A 172 -17.92 -43.80 0.04
CA GLY A 172 -18.79 -44.98 -0.10
C GLY A 172 -20.23 -44.59 -0.49
N THR A 173 -21.19 -44.82 0.42
CA THR A 173 -22.61 -44.45 0.25
C THR A 173 -22.99 -43.11 0.89
N GLU A 174 -22.10 -42.51 1.69
CA GLU A 174 -22.33 -41.21 2.33
C GLU A 174 -22.07 -40.08 1.34
N ILE A 175 -23.02 -39.15 1.25
CA ILE A 175 -22.93 -37.96 0.39
C ILE A 175 -23.11 -36.73 1.28
N LEU A 176 -22.13 -35.84 1.23
CA LEU A 176 -22.17 -34.53 1.87
C LEU A 176 -22.25 -33.45 0.79
N VAL A 177 -23.29 -32.61 0.86
CA VAL A 177 -23.42 -31.47 -0.05
C VAL A 177 -22.66 -30.27 0.53
N VAL A 178 -21.78 -29.68 -0.27
CA VAL A 178 -21.02 -28.49 0.15
C VAL A 178 -21.93 -27.27 0.08
N PRO A 179 -22.04 -26.46 1.14
CA PRO A 179 -22.82 -25.23 1.10
C PRO A 179 -22.13 -24.20 0.20
N LEU A 180 -22.83 -23.77 -0.86
CA LEU A 180 -22.38 -22.71 -1.76
C LEU A 180 -23.06 -21.41 -1.38
N ALA A 181 -22.29 -20.31 -1.31
CA ALA A 181 -22.83 -18.98 -1.04
C ALA A 181 -23.78 -18.52 -2.16
N ASP A 182 -23.34 -18.68 -3.41
CA ASP A 182 -24.21 -18.66 -4.58
C ASP A 182 -24.09 -19.98 -5.31
N LYS A 183 -25.24 -20.64 -5.48
CA LYS A 183 -25.33 -21.89 -6.24
C LYS A 183 -25.67 -21.63 -7.70
N ASN A 184 -26.08 -20.43 -8.07
CA ASN A 184 -26.51 -20.12 -9.43
C ASN A 184 -25.33 -19.57 -10.23
N PHE A 185 -25.38 -19.77 -11.54
CA PHE A 185 -24.44 -19.17 -12.48
C PHE A 185 -25.21 -18.54 -13.64
N ASN A 186 -24.66 -17.47 -14.20
CA ASN A 186 -25.24 -16.80 -15.36
C ASN A 186 -24.16 -16.03 -16.11
N PHE A 187 -23.59 -16.64 -17.15
CA PHE A 187 -22.42 -16.10 -17.85
C PHE A 187 -22.50 -16.32 -19.36
N GLU A 188 -21.76 -15.53 -20.13
CA GLU A 188 -21.69 -15.70 -21.59
C GLU A 188 -20.61 -16.70 -21.99
N ASN A 189 -19.40 -16.55 -21.44
CA ASN A 189 -18.23 -17.32 -21.85
C ASN A 189 -17.56 -18.11 -20.72
N TYR A 190 -17.35 -17.47 -19.56
CA TYR A 190 -16.65 -18.06 -18.43
C TYR A 190 -17.18 -17.48 -17.12
N GLU A 191 -17.19 -18.30 -16.07
CA GLU A 191 -17.47 -17.87 -14.70
C GLU A 191 -16.64 -18.71 -13.72
N ARG A 192 -16.05 -18.04 -12.74
CA ARG A 192 -15.34 -18.67 -11.63
C ARG A 192 -16.20 -18.59 -10.38
N LEU A 193 -16.54 -19.75 -9.82
CA LEU A 193 -17.22 -19.86 -8.55
C LEU A 193 -16.21 -20.22 -7.47
N THR A 194 -16.20 -19.44 -6.40
CA THR A 194 -15.34 -19.66 -5.24
C THR A 194 -16.14 -19.65 -3.96
N GLY A 195 -15.73 -20.45 -3.00
CA GLY A 195 -16.34 -20.43 -1.69
C GLY A 195 -15.55 -21.25 -0.70
N ARG A 196 -15.98 -21.19 0.55
CA ARG A 196 -15.34 -21.88 1.65
C ARG A 196 -16.33 -22.77 2.37
N TRP A 197 -15.84 -23.88 2.89
CA TRP A 197 -16.62 -24.75 3.75
C TRP A 197 -15.74 -25.41 4.79
N THR A 198 -16.34 -25.85 5.87
CA THR A 198 -15.70 -26.66 6.91
C THR A 198 -16.11 -28.11 6.75
N MET A 199 -15.15 -29.02 6.89
CA MET A 199 -15.41 -30.44 6.79
C MET A 199 -15.93 -30.96 8.15
N PRO A 200 -17.04 -31.75 8.17
CA PRO A 200 -17.49 -32.40 9.39
C PRO A 200 -16.39 -33.25 10.02
N LYS A 201 -16.35 -33.29 11.36
CA LYS A 201 -15.34 -34.09 12.08
C LYS A 201 -15.46 -35.56 11.69
N GLY A 202 -14.33 -36.17 11.32
CA GLY A 202 -14.27 -37.57 10.93
C GLY A 202 -14.72 -37.86 9.48
N PHE A 203 -15.14 -36.86 8.70
CA PHE A 203 -15.44 -37.01 7.29
C PHE A 203 -14.20 -36.75 6.41
N VAL A 204 -13.92 -37.68 5.51
CA VAL A 204 -12.76 -37.76 4.63
C VAL A 204 -13.31 -38.35 3.33
N PRO A 205 -13.57 -37.52 2.32
CA PRO A 205 -14.14 -37.99 1.07
C PRO A 205 -13.12 -38.79 0.26
N GLU A 206 -13.65 -39.67 -0.57
CA GLU A 206 -12.92 -40.39 -1.61
C GLU A 206 -13.02 -39.67 -2.96
N PHE A 207 -14.18 -39.03 -3.19
CA PHE A 207 -14.46 -38.30 -4.41
C PHE A 207 -15.15 -36.98 -4.12
N MET A 208 -14.97 -36.04 -5.05
CA MET A 208 -15.78 -34.85 -5.16
C MET A 208 -16.48 -34.86 -6.52
N GLU A 209 -17.79 -34.61 -6.53
CA GLU A 209 -18.62 -34.58 -7.71
C GLU A 209 -19.23 -33.19 -7.89
N VAL A 210 -19.14 -32.66 -9.10
CA VAL A 210 -19.73 -31.40 -9.50
C VAL A 210 -20.89 -31.71 -10.44
N ARG A 211 -22.07 -31.18 -10.12
CA ARG A 211 -23.26 -31.25 -10.95
C ARG A 211 -23.65 -29.86 -11.40
N LEU A 212 -23.78 -29.68 -12.71
CA LEU A 212 -24.35 -28.48 -13.31
C LEU A 212 -25.73 -28.83 -13.85
N THR A 213 -26.74 -28.09 -13.41
CA THR A 213 -28.12 -28.19 -13.90
C THR A 213 -28.50 -26.86 -14.52
N GLY A 214 -28.94 -26.84 -15.77
CA GLY A 214 -29.31 -25.60 -16.46
C GLY A 214 -30.29 -25.83 -17.58
N THR A 215 -30.39 -24.87 -18.49
CA THR A 215 -31.21 -24.97 -19.72
C THR A 215 -30.66 -26.00 -20.72
N SER A 216 -29.40 -26.38 -20.59
CA SER A 216 -28.72 -27.40 -21.39
C SER A 216 -28.72 -28.77 -20.69
N LYS A 217 -28.16 -29.79 -21.36
CA LYS A 217 -28.01 -31.13 -20.75
C LYS A 217 -27.22 -31.02 -19.44
N PRO A 218 -27.66 -31.72 -18.37
CA PRO A 218 -26.95 -31.69 -17.10
C PRO A 218 -25.53 -32.24 -17.29
N VAL A 219 -24.56 -31.58 -16.66
CA VAL A 219 -23.15 -31.99 -16.70
C VAL A 219 -22.80 -32.51 -15.32
N THR A 220 -22.26 -33.72 -15.25
CA THR A 220 -21.75 -34.30 -14.00
C THR A 220 -20.31 -34.73 -14.21
N ARG A 221 -19.41 -34.30 -13.34
CA ARG A 221 -18.00 -34.70 -13.34
C ARG A 221 -17.61 -35.11 -11.93
N ARG A 222 -16.88 -36.22 -11.83
CA ARG A 222 -16.34 -36.73 -10.56
C ARG A 222 -14.82 -36.67 -10.60
N PHE A 223 -14.24 -36.27 -9.48
CA PHE A 223 -12.81 -36.08 -9.26
C PHE A 223 -12.39 -36.88 -8.04
N SER A 224 -11.24 -37.54 -8.09
CA SER A 224 -10.67 -38.23 -6.93
C SER A 224 -10.21 -37.21 -5.90
N TRP A 225 -10.51 -37.46 -4.63
CA TRP A 225 -10.07 -36.62 -3.53
C TRP A 225 -8.60 -36.92 -3.21
N SER A 226 -7.72 -36.00 -3.58
CA SER A 226 -6.31 -36.02 -3.17
C SER A 226 -6.04 -34.79 -2.31
N LYS A 227 -5.55 -35.00 -1.09
CA LYS A 227 -5.16 -33.89 -0.21
C LYS A 227 -3.83 -33.33 -0.73
N GLY A 228 -3.85 -32.10 -1.26
CA GLY A 228 -2.62 -31.33 -1.44
C GLY A 228 -1.99 -30.98 -0.09
N GLU A 229 -0.75 -30.53 -0.08
CA GLU A 229 -0.07 -30.10 1.14
C GLU A 229 -0.85 -28.97 1.83
N ALA A 230 -0.97 -29.06 3.17
CA ALA A 230 -1.63 -28.03 3.96
C ALA A 230 -0.80 -26.74 3.89
N ILE A 231 -1.42 -25.64 3.47
CA ILE A 231 -0.75 -24.34 3.50
C ILE A 231 -0.85 -23.83 4.94
N GLU A 232 0.19 -24.08 5.72
CA GLU A 232 0.26 -23.76 7.16
C GLU A 232 0.20 -22.25 7.47
N ASN A 233 0.31 -21.38 6.45
CA ASN A 233 0.37 -19.94 6.62
C ASN A 233 -0.62 -19.20 5.70
N GLN A 234 -1.91 -19.20 6.05
CA GLN A 234 -2.81 -18.12 5.65
C GLN A 234 -3.64 -17.70 6.86
N SER A 235 -3.23 -16.59 7.47
CA SER A 235 -4.02 -15.83 8.42
C SER A 235 -5.33 -15.41 7.74
N ALA A 236 -6.43 -16.07 8.09
CA ALA A 236 -7.77 -15.78 7.59
C ALA A 236 -8.57 -15.16 8.73
N PHE A 237 -9.11 -13.96 8.52
CA PHE A 237 -10.06 -13.34 9.42
C PHE A 237 -11.28 -14.26 9.60
N LEU A 238 -11.48 -14.71 10.83
CA LEU A 238 -12.47 -15.73 11.25
C LEU A 238 -13.91 -15.21 11.36
N SER A 239 -14.22 -14.02 10.85
CA SER A 239 -15.49 -13.33 11.14
C SER A 239 -16.61 -13.52 10.10
N GLU A 240 -16.38 -14.21 8.98
CA GLU A 240 -17.35 -14.23 7.87
C GLU A 240 -17.76 -15.63 7.36
N ILE A 241 -17.38 -16.72 8.03
CA ILE A 241 -17.83 -18.06 7.62
C ILE A 241 -19.09 -18.42 8.42
N PRO A 242 -20.29 -18.46 7.80
CA PRO A 242 -21.51 -18.87 8.49
C PRO A 242 -21.37 -20.34 8.92
N GLN A 243 -21.52 -20.58 10.22
CA GLN A 243 -21.55 -21.94 10.77
C GLN A 243 -22.89 -22.60 10.45
N THR A 244 -22.85 -23.83 9.95
CA THR A 244 -24.05 -24.61 9.68
C THR A 244 -24.48 -25.34 10.95
N GLU A 245 -25.72 -25.10 11.40
CA GLU A 245 -26.32 -25.86 12.50
C GLU A 245 -26.74 -27.26 12.02
N ALA A 246 -26.50 -28.27 12.85
CA ALA A 246 -27.02 -29.61 12.63
C ALA A 246 -28.47 -29.67 13.13
N ASN A 247 -29.43 -29.92 12.24
CA ASN A 247 -30.79 -30.24 12.68
C ASN A 247 -30.79 -31.61 13.35
N ALA A 248 -31.10 -31.64 14.65
CA ALA A 248 -31.49 -32.83 15.36
C ALA A 248 -32.99 -33.10 15.08
N ASN A 249 -33.31 -34.35 14.75
CA ASN A 249 -34.67 -34.87 14.85
C ASN A 249 -35.01 -35.15 16.32
#